data_AF-A0A193GMJ5-F1
#
_entry.id   AF-A0A193GMJ5-F1
#
_cell.length_a   1.000
_cell.length_b   1.000
_cell.length_c   1.000
_cell.angle_alpha   90.00
_cell.angle_beta   90.00
_cell.angle_gamma   90.00
#
_symmetry.space_group_name_H-M   'P 1'
#
loop_
_entity.id
_entity.type
_entity.pdbx_description
1 polymer ?
#
loop_
_entity_poly.entity_id
_entity_poly.type
_entity_poly.pdbx_seq_one_letter_code
_entity_poly.pdbx_strand_id
1 'polypeptide(L)'
;MAINDGNVRIDGSKTPLTLIDRISSEEWVGASLQSKSRDDYARKILVLENQIRAAEGNATKVTPARMAAHLAWLFAQQKIAQATARSLKAAVLFWLAETAQAVIAHGSDGLSEYEQAYESVRALATNSLPRRTSQTSSPKLKALPKDALDTLELYGKSTPGVVYVGTLLAFLRANLLVGLRPEEWFDAATFSYLGPNARARSSCLGLIVRNSKASHGRANGTHREILLHSISAEDLATLLHFLGLIEAHRAKNPTLSQDQLAKSFFGPLRHCMSNALKRAGYRPGSAARPTLYSSRHQAVANAKASGLTDREIAALFGHVSPATAKSHYGKKMSGWMKNTFRPSPESLMAVSGQSPKPDVARPDDRTLQAATEWLKSPGAM
;
A
#
# COMPACT_ATOMS: atom_id res chain seq x y z
N MET A 1 16.08 -29.67 19.11
CA MET A 1 16.92 -28.52 18.71
C MET A 1 16.16 -27.78 17.61
N ALA A 2 15.33 -26.80 17.99
CA ALA A 2 14.37 -26.17 17.09
C ALA A 2 15.05 -25.03 16.31
N ILE A 3 15.12 -25.16 14.99
CA ILE A 3 15.62 -24.13 14.09
C ILE A 3 14.51 -23.10 13.91
N ASN A 4 14.88 -21.86 14.20
CA ASN A 4 14.03 -20.68 14.19
C ASN A 4 13.75 -20.26 12.73
N ASP A 5 12.60 -20.64 12.18
CA ASP A 5 12.08 -20.20 10.88
C ASP A 5 11.70 -18.71 10.93
N GLY A 6 12.71 -17.85 10.81
CA GLY A 6 12.59 -16.40 10.78
C GLY A 6 12.62 -15.82 9.37
N ASN A 7 11.49 -15.21 8.97
CA ASN A 7 11.29 -14.27 7.85
C ASN A 7 11.24 -14.83 6.41
N VAL A 8 10.10 -15.42 6.08
CA VAL A 8 9.60 -15.57 4.70
C VAL A 8 9.24 -14.18 4.13
N ARG A 9 9.85 -13.78 3.00
CA ARG A 9 9.45 -12.62 2.20
C ARG A 9 8.63 -13.08 0.98
N ILE A 10 7.72 -12.21 0.56
CA ILE A 10 6.69 -12.46 -0.48
C ILE A 10 7.24 -12.19 -1.89
N ASP A 11 8.49 -12.58 -2.16
CA ASP A 11 9.12 -12.48 -3.49
C ASP A 11 9.72 -13.82 -3.95
N GLY A 12 9.35 -14.94 -3.31
CA GLY A 12 9.49 -16.27 -3.92
C GLY A 12 10.91 -16.81 -4.09
N SER A 13 11.92 -16.19 -3.49
CA SER A 13 13.27 -16.77 -3.42
C SER A 13 13.81 -16.66 -1.99
N LYS A 14 14.55 -17.69 -1.55
CA LYS A 14 15.53 -17.48 -0.47
C LYS A 14 16.31 -16.23 -0.85
N THR A 15 16.46 -15.25 0.05
CA THR A 15 17.29 -14.08 -0.26
C THR A 15 18.66 -14.59 -0.71
N PRO A 16 19.01 -14.47 -2.00
CA PRO A 16 20.21 -15.10 -2.50
C PRO A 16 21.39 -14.56 -1.72
N LEU A 17 22.21 -15.48 -1.20
CA LEU A 17 23.31 -15.13 -0.32
C LEU A 17 24.43 -14.51 -1.16
N THR A 18 24.60 -14.99 -2.39
CA THR A 18 25.64 -14.55 -3.31
C THR A 18 25.06 -13.89 -4.56
N LEU A 19 25.91 -13.18 -5.31
CA LEU A 19 25.57 -12.62 -6.61
C LEU A 19 25.19 -13.73 -7.61
N ILE A 20 25.94 -14.83 -7.61
CA ILE A 20 25.69 -15.98 -8.48
C ILE A 20 24.32 -16.61 -8.20
N ASP A 21 23.99 -16.85 -6.92
CA ASP A 21 22.66 -17.36 -6.55
C ASP A 21 21.54 -16.43 -7.09
N ARG A 22 21.76 -15.11 -7.05
CA ARG A 22 20.78 -14.15 -7.55
C ARG A 22 20.61 -14.25 -9.06
N ILE A 23 21.70 -14.33 -9.81
CA ILE A 23 21.68 -14.43 -11.27
C ILE A 23 21.04 -15.75 -11.71
N SER A 24 21.38 -16.86 -11.04
CA SER A 24 20.88 -18.20 -11.36
C SER A 24 19.47 -18.50 -10.85
N SER A 25 18.87 -17.62 -10.04
CA SER A 25 17.55 -17.86 -9.43
C SER A 25 16.37 -17.73 -10.40
N GLU A 26 16.55 -17.06 -11.53
CA GLU A 26 15.50 -16.75 -12.51
C GLU A 26 16.08 -16.86 -13.93
N GLU A 27 15.22 -16.97 -14.95
CA GLU A 27 15.64 -16.98 -16.37
C GLU A 27 16.48 -15.75 -16.74
N TRP A 28 16.10 -14.59 -16.19
CA TRP A 28 16.89 -13.37 -16.18
C TRP A 28 16.62 -12.60 -14.88
N VAL A 29 17.56 -11.77 -14.45
CA VAL A 29 17.46 -11.06 -13.17
C VAL A 29 16.24 -10.14 -13.16
N GLY A 30 15.20 -10.52 -12.41
CA GLY A 30 13.97 -9.74 -12.29
C GLY A 30 12.85 -10.14 -13.24
N ALA A 31 12.91 -11.32 -13.85
CA ALA A 31 11.80 -11.96 -14.54
C ALA A 31 10.51 -12.00 -13.71
N SER A 32 10.65 -12.21 -12.39
CA SER A 32 9.53 -12.21 -11.44
C SER A 32 9.02 -10.81 -11.07
N LEU A 33 9.76 -9.73 -11.40
CA LEU A 33 9.42 -8.37 -11.00
C LEU A 33 8.42 -7.73 -11.96
N GLN A 34 7.38 -7.11 -11.36
CA GLN A 34 6.48 -6.24 -12.10
C GLN A 34 7.24 -5.11 -12.81
N SER A 35 6.80 -4.76 -14.02
CA SER A 35 7.38 -3.67 -14.82
C SER A 35 7.56 -2.37 -14.02
N LYS A 36 6.55 -1.98 -13.24
CA LYS A 36 6.60 -0.79 -12.36
C LYS A 36 7.71 -0.82 -11.31
N SER A 37 8.04 -2.00 -10.78
CA SER A 37 9.14 -2.17 -9.82
C SER A 37 10.50 -2.00 -10.51
N ARG A 38 10.64 -2.54 -11.73
CA ARG A 38 11.83 -2.36 -12.57
C ARG A 38 12.04 -0.88 -12.93
N ASP A 39 10.98 -0.20 -13.38
CA ASP A 39 11.02 1.25 -13.68
C ASP A 39 11.41 2.09 -12.45
N ASP A 40 10.93 1.71 -11.27
CA ASP A 40 11.23 2.39 -10.01
C ASP A 40 12.65 2.11 -9.51
N TYR A 41 13.23 0.96 -9.82
CA TYR A 41 14.65 0.68 -9.60
C TYR A 41 15.51 1.46 -10.58
N ALA A 42 15.22 1.40 -11.88
CA ALA A 42 15.94 2.15 -12.91
C ALA A 42 16.00 3.65 -12.62
N ARG A 43 14.86 4.27 -12.25
CA ARG A 43 14.83 5.70 -11.85
C ARG A 43 15.71 6.00 -10.63
N LYS A 44 15.75 5.11 -9.64
CA LYS A 44 16.60 5.30 -8.45
C LYS A 44 18.08 5.20 -8.81
N ILE A 45 18.44 4.23 -9.63
CA ILE A 45 19.82 4.09 -10.13
C ILE A 45 20.24 5.35 -10.86
N LEU A 46 19.43 5.85 -11.79
CA LEU A 46 19.72 7.09 -12.50
C LEU A 46 19.95 8.29 -11.56
N VAL A 47 19.16 8.40 -10.48
CA VAL A 47 19.36 9.45 -9.46
C VAL A 47 20.69 9.27 -8.74
N LEU A 48 21.05 8.04 -8.36
CA LEU A 48 22.33 7.76 -7.69
C LEU A 48 23.52 8.01 -8.63
N GLU A 49 23.43 7.60 -9.88
CA GLU A 49 24.46 7.87 -10.90
C GLU A 49 24.69 9.37 -11.09
N ASN A 50 23.60 10.15 -11.18
CA ASN A 50 23.70 11.60 -11.32
C ASN A 50 24.33 12.25 -10.09
N GLN A 51 24.06 11.75 -8.88
CA GLN A 51 24.71 12.23 -7.66
C GLN A 51 26.22 11.92 -7.66
N ILE A 52 26.60 10.71 -8.09
CA ILE A 52 28.01 10.30 -8.20
C ILE A 52 28.74 11.18 -9.22
N ARG A 53 28.16 11.35 -10.42
CA ARG A 53 28.72 12.21 -11.49
C ARG A 53 28.85 13.67 -11.04
N ALA A 54 27.88 14.19 -10.29
CA ALA A 54 27.94 15.55 -9.78
C ALA A 54 29.05 15.74 -8.73
N ALA A 55 29.35 14.72 -7.92
CA ALA A 55 30.38 14.79 -6.89
C ALA A 55 31.80 14.60 -7.44
N GLU A 56 31.96 13.83 -8.52
CA GLU A 56 33.27 13.33 -8.99
C GLU A 56 33.60 13.72 -10.45
N GLY A 57 32.77 14.55 -11.09
CA GLY A 57 32.92 14.98 -12.48
C GLY A 57 32.06 14.18 -13.47
N ASN A 58 31.46 14.88 -14.45
CA ASN A 58 30.44 14.33 -15.36
C ASN A 58 30.94 13.25 -16.33
N ALA A 59 32.25 13.16 -16.58
CA ALA A 59 32.82 12.26 -17.59
C ALA A 59 33.08 10.82 -17.10
N THR A 60 32.94 10.55 -15.80
CA THR A 60 33.47 9.33 -15.18
C THR A 60 32.40 8.22 -15.11
N LYS A 61 32.62 7.09 -15.79
CA LYS A 61 31.72 5.91 -15.76
C LYS A 61 31.50 5.41 -14.33
N VAL A 62 30.24 5.24 -13.92
CA VAL A 62 29.88 4.74 -12.59
C VAL A 62 30.19 3.24 -12.53
N THR A 63 31.12 2.84 -11.65
CA THR A 63 31.52 1.45 -11.45
C THR A 63 30.72 0.80 -10.31
N PRO A 64 30.70 -0.54 -10.21
CA PRO A 64 30.07 -1.26 -9.09
C PRO A 64 30.58 -0.78 -7.72
N ALA A 65 31.90 -0.63 -7.59
CA ALA A 65 32.55 -0.13 -6.37
C ALA A 65 32.08 1.30 -6.01
N ARG A 66 32.01 2.21 -6.99
CA ARG A 66 31.54 3.60 -6.78
C ARG A 66 30.08 3.64 -6.35
N MET A 67 29.22 2.85 -6.99
CA MET A 67 27.81 2.75 -6.60
C MET A 67 27.65 2.23 -5.16
N ALA A 68 28.37 1.17 -4.79
CA ALA A 68 28.35 0.60 -3.46
C ALA A 68 28.86 1.61 -2.41
N ALA A 69 29.98 2.28 -2.68
CA ALA A 69 30.57 3.30 -1.81
C ALA A 69 29.63 4.49 -1.60
N HIS A 70 29.00 4.99 -2.67
CA HIS A 70 28.05 6.10 -2.58
C HIS A 70 26.80 5.71 -1.76
N LEU A 71 26.27 4.50 -1.94
CA LEU A 71 25.15 4.03 -1.14
C LEU A 71 25.53 3.90 0.35
N ALA A 72 26.73 3.39 0.65
CA ALA A 72 27.25 3.32 2.00
C ALA A 72 27.39 4.71 2.62
N TRP A 73 27.94 5.68 1.87
CA TRP A 73 28.01 7.07 2.28
C TRP A 73 26.62 7.66 2.57
N LEU A 74 25.62 7.44 1.71
CA LEU A 74 24.24 7.89 1.94
C LEU A 74 23.64 7.32 3.23
N PHE A 75 23.93 6.07 3.57
CA PHE A 75 23.47 5.44 4.81
C PHE A 75 24.19 6.05 6.01
N ALA A 76 25.49 6.30 5.91
CA ALA A 76 26.28 6.93 6.96
C ALA A 76 25.78 8.35 7.30
N GLN A 77 25.20 9.08 6.33
CA GLN A 77 24.62 10.40 6.58
C GLN A 77 23.43 10.38 7.55
N GLN A 78 22.75 9.24 7.76
CA GLN A 78 21.56 9.11 8.61
C GLN A 78 20.41 10.09 8.27
N LYS A 79 20.42 10.69 7.07
CA LYS A 79 19.42 11.68 6.61
C LYS A 79 18.22 11.05 5.90
N ILE A 80 18.31 9.77 5.53
CA ILE A 80 17.24 9.03 4.87
C ILE A 80 16.51 8.11 5.84
N ALA A 81 15.21 7.94 5.62
CA ALA A 81 14.42 7.01 6.42
C ALA A 81 14.76 5.55 6.06
N GLN A 82 14.63 4.65 7.04
CA GLN A 82 14.84 3.20 6.87
C GLN A 82 14.09 2.63 5.66
N ALA A 83 12.85 3.08 5.38
CA ALA A 83 12.08 2.60 4.24
C ALA A 83 12.71 3.00 2.89
N THR A 84 13.20 4.23 2.78
CA THR A 84 13.92 4.74 1.60
C THR A 84 15.21 3.96 1.41
N ALA A 85 15.98 3.75 2.48
CA ALA A 85 17.22 3.01 2.46
C ALA A 85 17.03 1.55 1.99
N ARG A 86 16.03 0.84 2.51
CA ARG A 86 15.68 -0.50 2.02
C ARG A 86 15.37 -0.51 0.52
N SER A 87 14.67 0.52 0.04
CA SER A 87 14.33 0.60 -1.38
C SER A 87 15.52 0.93 -2.28
N LEU A 88 16.42 1.82 -1.85
CA LEU A 88 17.66 2.12 -2.57
C LEU A 88 18.58 0.89 -2.61
N LYS A 89 18.74 0.20 -1.46
CA LYS A 89 19.49 -1.04 -1.37
C LYS A 89 18.97 -2.11 -2.32
N ALA A 90 17.65 -2.32 -2.37
CA ALA A 90 17.05 -3.27 -3.30
C ALA A 90 17.29 -2.91 -4.78
N ALA A 91 17.21 -1.61 -5.11
CA ALA A 91 17.50 -1.14 -6.46
C ALA A 91 18.98 -1.36 -6.86
N VAL A 92 19.92 -1.07 -5.96
CA VAL A 92 21.36 -1.27 -6.22
C VAL A 92 21.71 -2.76 -6.33
N LEU A 93 21.17 -3.63 -5.46
CA LEU A 93 21.38 -5.07 -5.59
C LEU A 93 20.81 -5.63 -6.90
N PHE A 94 19.66 -5.12 -7.33
CA PHE A 94 19.07 -5.47 -8.63
C PHE A 94 19.98 -5.05 -9.79
N TRP A 95 20.42 -3.80 -9.80
CA TRP A 95 21.31 -3.25 -10.84
C TRP A 95 22.66 -4.00 -10.91
N LEU A 96 23.26 -4.32 -9.77
CA LEU A 96 24.50 -5.10 -9.71
C LEU A 96 24.31 -6.49 -10.35
N ALA A 97 23.22 -7.18 -10.02
CA ALA A 97 22.93 -8.51 -10.56
C ALA A 97 22.60 -8.47 -12.07
N GLU A 98 21.79 -7.51 -12.52
CA GLU A 98 21.43 -7.34 -13.93
C GLU A 98 22.68 -7.01 -14.78
N THR A 99 23.52 -6.09 -14.29
CA THR A 99 24.75 -5.71 -15.01
C THR A 99 25.78 -6.84 -15.01
N ALA A 100 25.94 -7.56 -13.90
CA ALA A 100 26.82 -8.73 -13.82
C ALA A 100 26.37 -9.87 -14.75
N GLN A 101 25.05 -10.12 -14.87
CA GLN A 101 24.52 -11.09 -15.83
C GLN A 101 24.91 -10.73 -17.27
N ALA A 102 24.87 -9.45 -17.63
CA ALA A 102 25.32 -8.99 -18.94
C ALA A 102 26.84 -9.20 -19.15
N VAL A 103 27.65 -8.94 -18.12
CA VAL A 103 29.12 -9.18 -18.16
C VAL A 103 29.43 -10.66 -18.41
N ILE A 104 28.74 -11.58 -17.72
CA ILE A 104 28.87 -13.02 -17.91
C ILE A 104 28.48 -13.42 -19.34
N ALA A 105 27.36 -12.91 -19.85
CA ALA A 105 26.88 -13.21 -21.20
C ALA A 105 27.85 -12.74 -22.30
N HIS A 106 28.63 -11.68 -22.04
CA HIS A 106 29.64 -11.15 -22.96
C HIS A 106 31.05 -11.71 -22.74
N GLY A 107 31.24 -12.68 -21.83
CA GLY A 107 32.54 -13.30 -21.55
C GLY A 107 33.62 -12.32 -21.11
N SER A 108 33.22 -11.21 -20.48
CA SER A 108 34.13 -10.13 -20.08
C SER A 108 34.68 -10.36 -18.67
N ASP A 109 35.94 -9.99 -18.45
CA ASP A 109 36.55 -9.95 -17.11
C ASP A 109 35.93 -8.86 -16.24
N GLY A 110 35.95 -9.05 -14.91
CA GLY A 110 35.51 -8.05 -13.93
C GLY A 110 34.32 -8.45 -13.04
N LEU A 111 33.88 -9.71 -13.08
CA LEU A 111 32.81 -10.23 -12.22
C LEU A 111 33.12 -10.06 -10.72
N SER A 112 34.40 -10.18 -10.33
CA SER A 112 34.86 -10.04 -8.94
C SER A 112 34.53 -8.66 -8.35
N GLU A 113 34.55 -7.58 -9.15
CA GLU A 113 34.16 -6.25 -8.68
C GLU A 113 32.66 -6.18 -8.36
N TYR A 114 31.82 -6.86 -9.16
CA TYR A 114 30.37 -6.94 -8.91
C TYR A 114 30.07 -7.78 -7.67
N GLU A 115 30.78 -8.89 -7.46
CA GLU A 115 30.62 -9.73 -6.27
C GLU A 115 30.95 -8.95 -4.99
N GLN A 116 32.11 -8.29 -4.96
CA GLN A 116 32.52 -7.46 -3.82
C GLN A 116 31.54 -6.31 -3.55
N ALA A 117 31.07 -5.63 -4.60
CA ALA A 117 30.06 -4.57 -4.47
C ALA A 117 28.72 -5.13 -3.95
N TYR A 118 28.30 -6.30 -4.43
CA TYR A 118 27.05 -6.96 -4.02
C TYR A 118 27.08 -7.32 -2.53
N GLU A 119 28.17 -7.95 -2.08
CA GLU A 119 28.39 -8.29 -0.68
C GLU A 119 28.40 -7.04 0.21
N SER A 120 29.13 -6.01 -0.20
CA SER A 120 29.21 -4.73 0.52
C SER A 120 27.82 -4.09 0.69
N VAL A 121 27.03 -4.02 -0.39
CA VAL A 121 25.66 -3.47 -0.34
C VAL A 121 24.75 -4.36 0.50
N ARG A 122 24.87 -5.69 0.41
CA ARG A 122 24.10 -6.66 1.20
C ARG A 122 24.42 -6.56 2.69
N ALA A 123 25.64 -6.21 3.07
CA ALA A 123 26.04 -5.99 4.46
C ALA A 123 25.47 -4.68 5.06
N LEU A 124 25.09 -3.69 4.23
CA LEU A 124 24.59 -2.40 4.73
C LEU A 124 23.36 -2.54 5.66
N ALA A 125 23.53 -2.14 6.91
CA ALA A 125 22.48 -2.14 7.91
C ALA A 125 21.42 -1.07 7.60
N THR A 126 20.15 -1.45 7.52
CA THR A 126 19.04 -0.50 7.35
C THR A 126 18.29 -0.24 8.66
N ASN A 127 18.45 -1.11 9.65
CA ASN A 127 17.79 -1.02 10.97
C ASN A 127 18.35 0.07 11.87
N SER A 128 19.60 0.49 11.66
CA SER A 128 20.24 1.61 12.36
C SER A 128 19.76 2.98 11.89
N LEU A 129 19.09 3.07 10.74
CA LEU A 129 18.63 4.33 10.16
C LEU A 129 17.34 4.83 10.82
N PRO A 130 17.06 6.15 10.80
CA PRO A 130 15.85 6.71 11.38
C PRO A 130 14.59 6.10 10.77
N ARG A 131 13.62 5.75 11.63
CA ARG A 131 12.32 5.22 11.17
C ARG A 131 11.50 6.26 10.41
N ARG A 132 11.70 7.55 10.67
CA ARG A 132 11.00 8.67 10.04
C ARG A 132 11.95 9.82 9.80
N THR A 133 11.78 10.50 8.68
CA THR A 133 12.44 11.76 8.36
C THR A 133 11.41 12.74 7.80
N SER A 134 11.72 14.04 7.87
CA SER A 134 10.87 15.13 7.35
C SER A 134 10.76 15.13 5.83
N GLN A 135 11.64 14.40 5.13
CA GLN A 135 11.71 14.38 3.66
C GLN A 135 10.78 13.33 3.01
N THR A 136 10.08 12.51 3.78
CA THR A 136 9.16 11.50 3.23
C THR A 136 7.71 11.96 3.31
N SER A 137 6.79 11.23 2.67
CA SER A 137 5.35 11.48 2.81
C SER A 137 4.78 11.05 4.16
N SER A 138 5.58 10.40 5.02
CA SER A 138 5.19 9.89 6.34
C SER A 138 4.61 10.94 7.31
N PRO A 139 5.07 12.22 7.31
CA PRO A 139 4.50 13.26 8.16
C PRO A 139 3.09 13.69 7.72
N LYS A 140 2.70 13.49 6.45
CA LYS A 140 1.42 13.97 5.92
C LYS A 140 0.24 13.45 6.73
N LEU A 141 -0.80 14.28 6.83
CA LEU A 141 -1.95 14.00 7.68
C LEU A 141 -2.67 12.72 7.24
N LYS A 142 -2.76 11.74 8.14
CA LYS A 142 -3.49 10.48 7.95
C LYS A 142 -4.95 10.57 8.37
N ALA A 143 -5.56 11.71 8.07
CA ALA A 143 -6.96 12.03 8.28
C ALA A 143 -7.35 13.07 7.22
N LEU A 144 -8.64 13.08 6.87
CA LEU A 144 -9.23 14.14 6.07
C LEU A 144 -10.15 14.92 7.02
N PRO A 145 -9.68 16.06 7.55
CA PRO A 145 -10.50 16.93 8.39
C PRO A 145 -11.77 17.39 7.66
N LYS A 146 -12.86 17.61 8.40
CA LYS A 146 -14.15 17.99 7.81
C LYS A 146 -14.08 19.36 7.12
N ASP A 147 -13.41 20.31 7.76
CA ASP A 147 -13.10 21.66 7.25
C ASP A 147 -12.30 21.62 5.93
N ALA A 148 -11.57 20.53 5.63
CA ALA A 148 -10.89 20.41 4.36
C ALA A 148 -11.85 20.28 3.18
N LEU A 149 -13.03 19.66 3.36
CA LEU A 149 -14.06 19.63 2.32
C LEU A 149 -14.69 21.02 2.13
N ASP A 150 -15.06 21.67 3.23
CA ASP A 150 -15.63 23.03 3.22
C ASP A 150 -14.68 24.02 2.54
N THR A 151 -13.38 23.90 2.83
CA THR A 151 -12.31 24.69 2.20
C THR A 151 -12.26 24.47 0.69
N LEU A 152 -12.39 23.23 0.21
CA LEU A 152 -12.34 22.91 -1.22
C LEU A 152 -13.61 23.39 -1.94
N GLU A 153 -14.77 23.31 -1.28
CA GLU A 153 -16.03 23.86 -1.80
C GLU A 153 -15.96 25.37 -1.93
N LEU A 154 -15.49 26.06 -0.89
CA LEU A 154 -15.29 27.51 -0.91
C LEU A 154 -14.31 27.90 -2.02
N TYR A 155 -13.20 27.17 -2.15
CA TYR A 155 -12.22 27.40 -3.20
C TYR A 155 -12.82 27.32 -4.60
N GLY A 156 -13.70 26.35 -4.84
CA GLY A 156 -14.40 26.20 -6.12
C GLY A 156 -15.39 27.32 -6.41
N LYS A 157 -16.07 27.84 -5.38
CA LYS A 157 -16.99 28.98 -5.50
C LYS A 157 -16.27 30.31 -5.70
N SER A 158 -15.12 30.49 -5.04
CA SER A 158 -14.41 31.77 -4.98
C SER A 158 -13.34 31.94 -6.07
N THR A 159 -13.02 30.90 -6.83
CA THR A 159 -11.92 30.93 -7.81
C THR A 159 -12.45 30.63 -9.21
N PRO A 160 -12.65 31.66 -10.06
CA PRO A 160 -13.07 31.46 -11.43
C PRO A 160 -12.10 30.55 -12.22
N GLY A 161 -12.65 29.72 -13.10
CA GLY A 161 -11.86 28.88 -14.02
C GLY A 161 -11.26 27.60 -13.42
N VAL A 162 -11.57 27.24 -12.17
CA VAL A 162 -11.09 25.98 -11.58
C VAL A 162 -11.93 24.78 -12.05
N VAL A 163 -11.40 24.05 -13.04
CA VAL A 163 -12.12 22.94 -13.71
C VAL A 163 -12.24 21.69 -12.84
N TYR A 164 -11.22 21.35 -12.05
CA TYR A 164 -11.12 20.03 -11.40
C TYR A 164 -11.71 19.95 -9.99
N VAL A 165 -12.19 21.06 -9.42
CA VAL A 165 -12.67 21.08 -8.02
C VAL A 165 -13.93 20.23 -7.82
N GLY A 166 -14.86 20.24 -8.79
CA GLY A 166 -16.07 19.43 -8.74
C GLY A 166 -15.77 17.94 -8.73
N THR A 167 -14.94 17.47 -9.67
CA THR A 167 -14.48 16.07 -9.73
C THR A 167 -13.69 15.66 -8.49
N LEU A 168 -12.87 16.57 -7.94
CA LEU A 168 -12.14 16.35 -6.68
C LEU A 168 -13.11 16.13 -5.51
N LEU A 169 -14.13 16.98 -5.36
CA LEU A 169 -15.13 16.86 -4.30
C LEU A 169 -15.95 15.56 -4.45
N ALA A 170 -16.36 15.23 -5.68
CA ALA A 170 -17.04 13.96 -5.98
C ALA A 170 -16.20 12.76 -5.55
N PHE A 171 -14.91 12.74 -5.90
CA PHE A 171 -13.98 11.70 -5.45
C PHE A 171 -13.89 11.63 -3.93
N LEU A 172 -13.67 12.76 -3.25
CA LEU A 172 -13.45 12.75 -1.80
C LEU A 172 -14.69 12.26 -1.06
N ARG A 173 -15.88 12.70 -1.46
CA ARG A 173 -17.16 12.25 -0.88
C ARG A 173 -17.38 10.76 -1.10
N ALA A 174 -17.22 10.27 -2.33
CA ALA A 174 -17.34 8.85 -2.63
C ALA A 174 -16.30 8.00 -1.89
N ASN A 175 -15.05 8.47 -1.82
CA ASN A 175 -13.97 7.72 -1.19
C ASN A 175 -14.00 7.75 0.34
N LEU A 176 -14.73 8.68 0.97
CA LEU A 176 -14.99 8.63 2.41
C LEU A 176 -15.92 7.49 2.80
N LEU A 177 -16.79 7.06 1.88
CA LEU A 177 -17.72 5.96 2.08
C LEU A 177 -17.01 4.59 2.02
N VAL A 178 -16.22 4.36 0.96
CA VAL A 178 -15.65 3.02 0.64
C VAL A 178 -14.13 2.94 0.73
N GLY A 179 -13.44 4.08 0.75
CA GLY A 179 -11.97 4.18 0.94
C GLY A 179 -11.13 3.36 -0.02
N LEU A 180 -11.50 3.29 -1.30
CA LEU A 180 -10.69 2.60 -2.32
C LEU A 180 -9.37 3.35 -2.57
N ARG A 181 -8.38 2.63 -3.13
CA ARG A 181 -7.19 3.27 -3.71
C ARG A 181 -7.56 3.89 -5.07
N PRO A 182 -6.86 4.95 -5.51
CA PRO A 182 -7.16 5.59 -6.79
C PRO A 182 -7.31 4.60 -7.96
N GLU A 183 -6.35 3.69 -8.13
CA GLU A 183 -6.39 2.69 -9.20
C GLU A 183 -7.54 1.67 -9.07
N GLU A 184 -8.03 1.42 -7.86
CA GLU A 184 -9.10 0.44 -7.61
C GLU A 184 -10.47 0.92 -8.09
N TRP A 185 -10.67 2.23 -8.25
CA TRP A 185 -11.92 2.80 -8.75
C TRP A 185 -12.23 2.39 -10.19
N PHE A 186 -11.21 2.10 -11.00
CA PHE A 186 -11.39 1.70 -12.39
C PHE A 186 -11.94 0.28 -12.53
N ASP A 187 -11.73 -0.61 -11.56
CA ASP A 187 -12.28 -1.97 -11.57
C ASP A 187 -13.41 -2.15 -10.56
N ALA A 188 -13.97 -1.05 -10.05
CA ALA A 188 -15.07 -1.08 -9.10
C ALA A 188 -16.40 -1.22 -9.85
N ALA A 189 -17.21 -2.20 -9.47
CA ALA A 189 -18.53 -2.42 -10.07
C ALA A 189 -19.57 -2.73 -9.00
N THR A 190 -20.80 -2.27 -9.20
CA THR A 190 -21.93 -2.62 -8.33
C THR A 190 -22.46 -4.00 -8.68
N PHE A 191 -22.89 -4.76 -7.68
CA PHE A 191 -23.51 -6.07 -7.88
C PHE A 191 -24.57 -6.35 -6.82
N SER A 192 -25.46 -7.30 -7.08
CA SER A 192 -26.42 -7.80 -6.10
C SER A 192 -25.82 -8.99 -5.36
N TYR A 193 -25.53 -8.81 -4.07
CA TYR A 193 -25.07 -9.89 -3.19
C TYR A 193 -26.26 -10.72 -2.70
N LEU A 194 -26.17 -12.03 -2.90
CA LEU A 194 -27.09 -13.02 -2.37
C LEU A 194 -26.36 -13.78 -1.27
N GLY A 195 -26.78 -13.56 -0.02
CA GLY A 195 -26.16 -14.24 1.11
C GLY A 195 -26.36 -15.76 1.08
N PRO A 196 -25.52 -16.53 1.78
CA PRO A 196 -25.58 -17.99 1.80
C PRO A 196 -26.89 -18.55 2.38
N ASN A 197 -27.61 -17.76 3.18
CA ASN A 197 -28.92 -18.13 3.71
C ASN A 197 -30.04 -17.78 2.73
N ALA A 198 -30.24 -18.64 1.72
CA ALA A 198 -31.28 -18.52 0.69
C ALA A 198 -32.73 -18.42 1.22
N ARG A 199 -32.96 -18.72 2.51
CA ARG A 199 -34.29 -18.58 3.16
C ARG A 199 -34.65 -17.14 3.52
N ALA A 200 -33.67 -16.24 3.66
CA ALA A 200 -33.88 -14.81 3.82
C ALA A 200 -33.50 -14.13 2.49
N ARG A 201 -34.45 -14.02 1.56
CA ARG A 201 -34.28 -13.47 0.20
C ARG A 201 -33.96 -11.96 0.14
N SER A 202 -33.30 -11.39 1.14
CA SER A 202 -32.85 -10.00 1.06
C SER A 202 -31.53 -9.94 0.30
N SER A 203 -31.61 -9.64 -1.00
CA SER A 203 -30.43 -9.21 -1.75
C SER A 203 -29.88 -7.92 -1.13
N CYS A 204 -28.55 -7.81 -1.06
CA CYS A 204 -27.88 -6.61 -0.60
C CYS A 204 -27.10 -6.01 -1.77
N LEU A 205 -27.15 -4.69 -1.95
CA LEU A 205 -26.28 -4.04 -2.91
C LEU A 205 -24.82 -4.14 -2.42
N GLY A 206 -23.93 -4.56 -3.30
CA GLY A 206 -22.50 -4.64 -3.03
C GLY A 206 -21.68 -3.88 -4.06
N LEU A 207 -20.43 -3.60 -3.69
CA LEU A 207 -19.39 -3.13 -4.61
C LEU A 207 -18.27 -4.18 -4.65
N ILE A 208 -18.02 -4.75 -5.82
CA ILE A 208 -16.88 -5.63 -6.05
C ILE A 208 -15.70 -4.81 -6.57
N VAL A 209 -14.50 -5.08 -6.05
CA VAL A 209 -13.31 -4.28 -6.34
C VAL A 209 -12.10 -5.18 -6.51
N ARG A 210 -11.35 -5.02 -7.60
CA ARG A 210 -10.05 -5.69 -7.77
C ARG A 210 -9.02 -5.13 -6.77
N ASN A 211 -8.33 -6.02 -6.06
CA ASN A 211 -7.27 -5.62 -5.14
C ASN A 211 -6.00 -5.25 -5.91
N SER A 212 -5.66 -3.95 -5.91
CA SER A 212 -4.41 -3.41 -6.49
C SER A 212 -3.11 -4.04 -5.96
N LYS A 213 -3.16 -4.69 -4.78
CA LYS A 213 -2.02 -5.36 -4.14
C LYS A 213 -2.03 -6.89 -4.26
N ALA A 214 -2.98 -7.46 -4.99
CA ALA A 214 -3.09 -8.90 -5.17
C ALA A 214 -1.81 -9.52 -5.74
N SER A 215 -1.16 -8.83 -6.68
CA SER A 215 0.06 -9.30 -7.34
C SER A 215 1.29 -9.43 -6.44
N HIS A 216 1.23 -8.94 -5.20
CA HIS A 216 2.36 -8.96 -4.26
C HIS A 216 2.09 -9.89 -3.07
N GLY A 217 1.04 -10.73 -3.10
CA GLY A 217 0.60 -11.56 -1.96
C GLY A 217 0.24 -10.73 -0.72
N ARG A 218 -0.07 -9.45 -0.89
CA ARG A 218 -0.33 -8.48 0.20
C ARG A 218 -1.79 -8.06 0.32
N ALA A 219 -2.67 -8.71 -0.43
CA ALA A 219 -4.11 -8.55 -0.36
C ALA A 219 -4.78 -9.85 0.10
N ASN A 220 -6.02 -9.75 0.59
CA ASN A 220 -6.89 -10.87 0.95
C ASN A 220 -7.62 -11.46 -0.28
N GLY A 221 -6.87 -11.73 -1.36
CA GLY A 221 -7.42 -12.23 -2.61
C GLY A 221 -7.33 -11.26 -3.79
N THR A 222 -7.74 -11.71 -4.98
CA THR A 222 -7.71 -10.92 -6.22
C THR A 222 -8.77 -9.83 -6.24
N HIS A 223 -9.91 -10.08 -5.60
CA HIS A 223 -11.02 -9.15 -5.44
C HIS A 223 -11.43 -9.08 -3.98
N ARG A 224 -12.18 -8.04 -3.63
CA ARG A 224 -12.92 -7.93 -2.37
C ARG A 224 -14.29 -7.34 -2.63
N GLU A 225 -15.22 -7.66 -1.76
CA GLU A 225 -16.60 -7.22 -1.84
C GLU A 225 -16.93 -6.36 -0.63
N ILE A 226 -17.59 -5.24 -0.90
CA ILE A 226 -18.07 -4.29 0.09
C ILE A 226 -19.59 -4.32 0.05
N LEU A 227 -20.22 -4.91 1.06
CA LEU A 227 -21.67 -4.94 1.23
C LEU A 227 -22.16 -3.60 1.76
N LEU A 228 -23.02 -2.93 0.99
CA LEU A 228 -23.50 -1.57 1.25
C LEU A 228 -24.78 -1.60 2.10
N HIS A 229 -24.76 -2.32 3.22
CA HIS A 229 -25.91 -2.44 4.12
C HIS A 229 -26.46 -1.07 4.49
N SER A 230 -27.78 -0.89 4.42
CA SER A 230 -28.48 0.33 4.82
C SER A 230 -27.91 1.61 4.20
N ILE A 231 -27.35 1.54 2.99
CA ILE A 231 -26.88 2.72 2.27
C ILE A 231 -28.05 3.68 2.01
N SER A 232 -27.83 4.98 2.27
CA SER A 232 -28.83 6.01 1.96
C SER A 232 -28.91 6.25 0.45
N ALA A 233 -30.02 6.81 -0.02
CA ALA A 233 -30.15 7.21 -1.43
C ALA A 233 -29.08 8.24 -1.83
N GLU A 234 -28.73 9.16 -0.94
CA GLU A 234 -27.71 10.20 -1.17
C GLU A 234 -26.29 9.59 -1.28
N ASP A 235 -25.94 8.67 -0.39
CA ASP A 235 -24.64 7.99 -0.43
C ASP A 235 -24.52 7.09 -1.66
N LEU A 236 -25.61 6.39 -2.02
CA LEU A 236 -25.65 5.59 -3.24
C LEU A 236 -25.49 6.49 -4.49
N ALA A 237 -26.23 7.59 -4.56
CA ALA A 237 -26.10 8.56 -5.65
C ALA A 237 -24.67 9.12 -5.73
N THR A 238 -24.03 9.39 -4.59
CA THR A 238 -22.63 9.83 -4.51
C THR A 238 -21.67 8.81 -5.12
N LEU A 239 -21.83 7.52 -4.78
CA LEU A 239 -21.01 6.44 -5.33
C LEU A 239 -21.24 6.28 -6.84
N LEU A 240 -22.49 6.20 -7.27
CA LEU A 240 -22.86 6.03 -8.68
C LEU A 240 -22.42 7.21 -9.54
N HIS A 241 -22.55 8.43 -9.03
CA HIS A 241 -22.06 9.63 -9.71
C HIS A 241 -20.55 9.55 -9.96
N PHE A 242 -19.77 9.19 -8.95
CA PHE A 242 -18.32 9.09 -9.10
C PHE A 242 -17.91 7.94 -10.03
N LEU A 243 -18.58 6.78 -9.96
CA LEU A 243 -18.38 5.70 -10.94
C LEU A 243 -18.68 6.17 -12.37
N GLY A 244 -19.74 6.95 -12.57
CA GLY A 244 -20.05 7.56 -13.87
C GLY A 244 -18.95 8.48 -14.40
N LEU A 245 -18.29 9.25 -13.52
CA LEU A 245 -17.14 10.08 -13.90
C LEU A 245 -15.92 9.23 -14.32
N ILE A 246 -15.69 8.10 -13.65
CA ILE A 246 -14.62 7.15 -14.00
C ILE A 246 -14.90 6.53 -15.38
N GLU A 247 -16.13 6.06 -15.60
CA GLU A 247 -16.51 5.45 -16.88
C GLU A 247 -16.47 6.46 -18.03
N ALA A 248 -16.92 7.69 -17.82
CA ALA A 248 -16.80 8.75 -18.81
C ALA A 248 -15.34 9.07 -19.16
N HIS A 249 -14.42 9.01 -18.18
CA HIS A 249 -12.99 9.19 -18.44
C HIS A 249 -12.38 8.00 -19.18
N ARG A 250 -12.75 6.78 -18.81
CA ARG A 250 -12.35 5.54 -19.51
C ARG A 250 -12.79 5.57 -20.97
N ALA A 251 -14.05 5.90 -21.23
CA ALA A 251 -14.62 5.98 -22.58
C ALA A 251 -13.89 7.00 -23.48
N LYS A 252 -13.42 8.12 -22.90
CA LYS A 252 -12.60 9.12 -23.61
C LYS A 252 -11.16 8.69 -23.87
N ASN A 253 -10.69 7.63 -23.21
CA ASN A 253 -9.30 7.19 -23.24
C ASN A 253 -9.18 5.65 -23.42
N PRO A 254 -9.80 5.06 -24.47
CA PRO A 254 -9.97 3.61 -24.57
C PRO A 254 -8.65 2.83 -24.75
N THR A 255 -7.60 3.49 -25.22
CA THR A 255 -6.29 2.87 -25.49
C THR A 255 -5.35 2.91 -24.29
N LEU A 256 -5.68 3.67 -23.24
CA LEU A 256 -4.81 3.79 -22.08
C LEU A 256 -4.90 2.55 -21.19
N SER A 257 -3.74 2.06 -20.75
CA SER A 257 -3.69 1.07 -19.68
C SER A 257 -4.29 1.64 -18.39
N GLN A 258 -4.71 0.77 -17.47
CA GLN A 258 -5.31 1.18 -16.20
C GLN A 258 -4.43 2.12 -15.36
N ASP A 259 -3.10 1.90 -15.32
CA ASP A 259 -2.18 2.79 -14.60
C ASP A 259 -2.10 4.17 -15.28
N GLN A 260 -2.14 4.23 -16.61
CA GLN A 260 -2.21 5.49 -17.36
C GLN A 260 -3.54 6.21 -17.13
N LEU A 261 -4.68 5.49 -17.13
CA LEU A 261 -5.99 6.03 -16.79
C LEU A 261 -6.02 6.63 -15.39
N ALA A 262 -5.51 5.90 -14.40
CA ALA A 262 -5.45 6.38 -13.02
C ALA A 262 -4.54 7.61 -12.89
N LYS A 263 -3.38 7.63 -13.55
CA LYS A 263 -2.48 8.78 -13.56
C LYS A 263 -3.12 10.01 -14.20
N SER A 264 -3.74 9.86 -15.37
CA SER A 264 -4.35 10.98 -16.10
C SER A 264 -5.60 11.53 -15.40
N PHE A 265 -6.38 10.68 -14.73
CA PHE A 265 -7.55 11.10 -13.95
C PHE A 265 -7.16 11.78 -12.63
N PHE A 266 -6.35 11.12 -11.79
CA PHE A 266 -6.06 11.61 -10.44
C PHE A 266 -4.92 12.63 -10.36
N GLY A 267 -4.07 12.73 -11.39
CA GLY A 267 -3.00 13.73 -11.46
C GLY A 267 -3.53 15.16 -11.31
N PRO A 268 -4.44 15.61 -12.19
CA PRO A 268 -5.06 16.93 -12.08
C PRO A 268 -5.77 17.18 -10.74
N LEU A 269 -6.48 16.18 -10.19
CA LEU A 269 -7.16 16.32 -8.90
C LEU A 269 -6.18 16.54 -7.75
N ARG A 270 -5.02 15.87 -7.78
CA ARG A 270 -3.95 16.06 -6.81
C ARG A 270 -3.39 17.49 -6.87
N HIS A 271 -3.18 18.01 -8.08
CA HIS A 271 -2.72 19.39 -8.26
C HIS A 271 -3.77 20.41 -7.81
N CYS A 272 -5.04 20.19 -8.14
CA CYS A 272 -6.16 21.01 -7.69
C CYS A 272 -6.24 21.07 -6.17
N MET A 273 -6.30 19.91 -5.50
CA MET A 273 -6.31 19.82 -4.03
C MET A 273 -5.07 20.49 -3.44
N SER A 274 -3.92 20.30 -4.09
CA SER A 274 -2.67 20.90 -3.63
C SER A 274 -2.76 22.44 -3.63
N ASN A 275 -3.22 23.02 -4.72
CA ASN A 275 -3.29 24.48 -4.89
C ASN A 275 -4.35 25.09 -3.96
N ALA A 276 -5.51 24.46 -3.85
CA ALA A 276 -6.59 24.90 -2.96
C ALA A 276 -6.14 24.94 -1.50
N LEU A 277 -5.57 23.85 -0.99
CA LEU A 277 -5.10 23.79 0.39
C LEU A 277 -3.94 24.77 0.65
N LYS A 278 -3.04 24.97 -0.32
CA LYS A 278 -1.98 25.98 -0.19
C LYS A 278 -2.56 27.38 -0.01
N ARG A 279 -3.60 27.74 -0.79
CA ARG A 279 -4.30 29.02 -0.69
C ARG A 279 -5.02 29.20 0.63
N ALA A 280 -5.57 28.12 1.18
CA ALA A 280 -6.19 28.10 2.50
C ALA A 280 -5.18 28.06 3.68
N GLY A 281 -3.89 28.27 3.43
CA GLY A 281 -2.88 28.35 4.49
C GLY A 281 -2.26 27.02 4.92
N TYR A 282 -2.63 25.88 4.29
CA TYR A 282 -1.95 24.61 4.57
C TYR A 282 -0.55 24.61 3.94
N ARG A 283 0.48 24.77 4.78
CA ARG A 283 1.89 24.79 4.36
C ARG A 283 2.29 23.49 3.62
N PRO A 284 2.97 23.57 2.47
CA PRO A 284 3.56 22.39 1.82
C PRO A 284 4.49 21.62 2.76
N GLY A 285 4.42 20.29 2.72
CA GLY A 285 5.23 19.43 3.59
C GLY A 285 4.82 19.39 5.07
N SER A 286 3.80 20.17 5.49
CA SER A 286 3.34 20.12 6.88
C SER A 286 2.60 18.83 7.18
N ALA A 287 2.73 18.38 8.44
CA ALA A 287 2.00 17.22 8.95
C ALA A 287 0.49 17.44 9.06
N ALA A 288 0.03 18.70 8.93
CA ALA A 288 -1.38 19.07 8.96
C ALA A 288 -2.04 19.02 7.58
N ARG A 289 -1.29 18.84 6.50
CA ARG A 289 -1.83 18.93 5.15
C ARG A 289 -2.39 17.59 4.65
N PRO A 290 -3.71 17.49 4.37
CA PRO A 290 -4.29 16.29 3.78
C PRO A 290 -3.90 16.14 2.30
N THR A 291 -4.08 14.93 1.79
CA THR A 291 -3.91 14.57 0.38
C THR A 291 -5.08 13.72 -0.09
N LEU A 292 -5.15 13.40 -1.39
CA LEU A 292 -6.12 12.41 -1.89
C LEU A 292 -6.07 11.09 -1.10
N TYR A 293 -4.89 10.65 -0.67
CA TYR A 293 -4.75 9.40 0.08
C TYR A 293 -5.28 9.51 1.53
N SER A 294 -5.43 10.73 2.03
CA SER A 294 -5.99 10.98 3.35
C SER A 294 -7.47 10.59 3.43
N SER A 295 -8.23 10.63 2.33
CA SER A 295 -9.64 10.18 2.30
C SER A 295 -9.75 8.68 2.59
N ARG A 296 -8.85 7.84 2.05
CA ARG A 296 -8.79 6.42 2.40
C ARG A 296 -8.44 6.21 3.88
N HIS A 297 -7.47 6.95 4.41
CA HIS A 297 -7.15 6.88 5.84
C HIS A 297 -8.35 7.27 6.71
N GLN A 298 -9.10 8.27 6.27
CA GLN A 298 -10.31 8.72 6.93
C GLN A 298 -11.43 7.68 6.85
N ALA A 299 -11.66 7.04 5.70
CA ALA A 299 -12.63 5.95 5.57
C ALA A 299 -12.32 4.78 6.53
N VAL A 300 -11.04 4.42 6.69
CA VAL A 300 -10.62 3.42 7.69
C VAL A 300 -10.88 3.90 9.12
N ALA A 301 -10.64 5.18 9.41
CA ALA A 301 -10.95 5.76 10.73
C ALA A 301 -12.47 5.75 11.01
N ASN A 302 -13.28 6.07 10.02
CA ASN A 302 -14.75 6.02 10.09
C ASN A 302 -15.25 4.59 10.31
N ALA A 303 -14.69 3.60 9.60
CA ALA A 303 -15.00 2.18 9.82
C ALA A 303 -14.66 1.72 11.24
N LYS A 304 -13.48 2.10 11.77
CA LYS A 304 -13.09 1.84 13.16
C LYS A 304 -14.06 2.51 14.16
N ALA A 305 -14.47 3.74 13.88
CA ALA A 305 -15.43 4.48 14.71
C ALA A 305 -16.83 3.84 14.67
N SER A 306 -17.16 3.18 13.55
CA SER A 306 -18.41 2.43 13.34
C SER A 306 -18.41 1.04 13.98
N GLY A 307 -17.32 0.66 14.65
CA GLY A 307 -17.24 -0.58 15.43
C GLY A 307 -16.71 -1.80 14.67
N LEU A 308 -16.19 -1.65 13.45
CA LEU A 308 -15.58 -2.78 12.74
C LEU A 308 -14.33 -3.27 13.48
N THR A 309 -14.17 -4.59 13.54
CA THR A 309 -12.98 -5.27 14.04
C THR A 309 -11.79 -5.08 13.10
N ASP A 310 -10.56 -5.29 13.60
CA ASP A 310 -9.35 -5.21 12.77
C ASP A 310 -9.38 -6.21 11.59
N ARG A 311 -10.04 -7.36 11.75
CA ARG A 311 -10.21 -8.35 10.69
C ARG A 311 -11.21 -7.89 9.63
N GLU A 312 -12.34 -7.32 10.03
CA GLU A 312 -13.30 -6.73 9.10
C GLU A 312 -12.69 -5.55 8.34
N ILE A 313 -11.90 -4.71 9.02
CA ILE A 313 -11.15 -3.62 8.38
C ILE A 313 -10.13 -4.19 7.39
N ALA A 314 -9.40 -5.25 7.75
CA ALA A 314 -8.49 -5.89 6.81
C ALA A 314 -9.22 -6.38 5.56
N ALA A 315 -10.36 -7.04 5.74
CA ALA A 315 -11.18 -7.56 4.65
C ALA A 315 -11.73 -6.45 3.74
N LEU A 316 -12.39 -5.46 4.35
CA LEU A 316 -13.07 -4.35 3.68
C LEU A 316 -12.10 -3.50 2.85
N PHE A 317 -10.88 -3.31 3.33
CA PHE A 317 -9.86 -2.48 2.68
C PHE A 317 -8.81 -3.28 1.90
N GLY A 318 -8.96 -4.59 1.74
CA GLY A 318 -8.08 -5.34 0.85
C GLY A 318 -6.69 -5.62 1.43
N HIS A 319 -6.59 -5.92 2.72
CA HIS A 319 -5.32 -6.22 3.40
C HIS A 319 -5.19 -7.71 3.70
N VAL A 320 -4.01 -8.26 3.44
CA VAL A 320 -3.71 -9.66 3.76
C VAL A 320 -3.87 -9.97 5.25
N SER A 321 -3.50 -9.03 6.14
CA SER A 321 -3.53 -9.27 7.59
C SER A 321 -4.02 -8.07 8.43
N PRO A 322 -4.59 -8.33 9.63
CA PRO A 322 -5.06 -7.29 10.55
C PRO A 322 -3.94 -6.36 11.06
N ALA A 323 -2.70 -6.86 11.18
CA ALA A 323 -1.56 -6.06 11.65
C ALA A 323 -1.32 -4.80 10.79
N THR A 324 -1.58 -4.89 9.49
CA THR A 324 -1.45 -3.75 8.57
C THR A 324 -2.54 -2.69 8.82
N ALA A 325 -3.76 -3.13 9.18
CA ALA A 325 -4.89 -2.25 9.48
C ALA A 325 -4.68 -1.44 10.77
N LYS A 326 -4.04 -2.05 11.78
CA LYS A 326 -3.78 -1.43 13.09
C LYS A 326 -2.76 -0.29 13.02
N SER A 327 -1.61 -0.52 12.40
CA SER A 327 -0.43 0.36 12.53
C SER A 327 -0.31 1.46 11.48
N HIS A 328 -0.91 1.29 10.29
CA HIS A 328 -0.64 2.18 9.15
C HIS A 328 -1.75 3.16 8.81
N TYR A 329 -2.99 2.88 9.21
CA TYR A 329 -4.18 3.65 8.82
C TYR A 329 -4.68 4.59 9.92
N GLY A 330 -5.71 5.40 9.59
CA GLY A 330 -6.29 6.37 10.51
C GLY A 330 -6.72 5.74 11.85
N LYS A 331 -6.65 6.53 12.92
CA LYS A 331 -7.03 6.14 14.27
C LYS A 331 -8.55 6.27 14.44
N LYS A 332 -9.15 5.41 15.28
CA LYS A 332 -10.60 5.45 15.60
C LYS A 332 -11.08 6.85 15.99
N MET A 333 -10.31 7.55 16.83
CA MET A 333 -10.64 8.90 17.30
C MET A 333 -10.67 9.97 16.21
N SER A 334 -10.05 9.72 15.06
CA SER A 334 -10.09 10.65 13.92
C SER A 334 -11.33 10.42 13.04
N GLY A 335 -12.09 9.35 13.27
CA GLY A 335 -13.32 9.04 12.54
C GLY A 335 -14.43 10.00 12.94
N TRP A 336 -15.09 10.63 11.96
CA TRP A 336 -16.15 11.62 12.20
C TRP A 336 -17.46 11.28 11.47
N MET A 337 -17.48 10.17 10.73
CA MET A 337 -18.67 9.62 10.07
C MET A 337 -18.84 8.16 10.50
N LYS A 338 -20.10 7.71 10.58
CA LYS A 338 -20.45 6.29 10.75
C LYS A 338 -20.86 5.70 9.39
N ASN A 339 -20.46 4.46 9.13
CA ASN A 339 -20.99 3.69 8.02
C ASN A 339 -21.41 2.29 8.47
N THR A 340 -22.38 1.74 7.75
CA THR A 340 -22.98 0.42 8.00
C THR A 340 -22.38 -0.66 7.09
N PHE A 341 -21.41 -0.29 6.23
CA PHE A 341 -20.86 -1.19 5.24
C PHE A 341 -20.02 -2.30 5.87
N ARG A 342 -20.04 -3.48 5.28
CA ARG A 342 -19.34 -4.67 5.78
C ARG A 342 -18.59 -5.39 4.66
N PRO A 343 -17.48 -6.06 4.95
CA PRO A 343 -16.94 -7.02 4.00
C PRO A 343 -17.91 -8.18 3.80
N SER A 344 -17.91 -8.82 2.64
CA SER A 344 -18.59 -10.11 2.50
C SER A 344 -17.94 -11.19 3.37
N PRO A 345 -18.70 -12.23 3.78
CA PRO A 345 -18.16 -13.42 4.43
C PRO A 345 -16.94 -14.00 3.69
N GLU A 346 -17.00 -14.07 2.36
CA GLU A 346 -15.95 -14.57 1.48
C GLU A 346 -14.68 -13.71 1.60
N SER A 347 -14.83 -12.37 1.56
CA SER A 347 -13.72 -11.43 1.73
C SER A 347 -13.10 -11.49 3.14
N LEU A 348 -13.91 -11.82 4.15
CA LEU A 348 -13.49 -11.94 5.56
C LEU A 348 -12.71 -13.25 5.81
N MET A 349 -13.15 -14.34 5.17
CA MET A 349 -12.45 -15.64 5.20
C MET A 349 -11.07 -15.56 4.54
N ALA A 350 -10.93 -14.75 3.49
CA ALA A 350 -9.68 -14.60 2.74
C ALA A 350 -8.57 -13.80 3.45
N VAL A 351 -8.84 -13.19 4.62
CA VAL A 351 -7.81 -12.50 5.43
C VAL A 351 -6.97 -13.53 6.18
N SER A 352 -5.67 -13.59 5.89
CA SER A 352 -4.73 -14.46 6.60
C SER A 352 -4.16 -13.77 7.84
N GLY A 353 -4.32 -14.40 9.00
CA GLY A 353 -3.76 -13.90 10.24
C GLY A 353 -4.50 -14.39 11.48
N GLN A 354 -3.78 -15.22 12.24
CA GLN A 354 -3.93 -15.63 13.63
C GLN A 354 -5.24 -15.23 14.32
N SER A 355 -5.97 -16.25 14.81
CA SER A 355 -6.90 -16.13 15.92
C SER A 355 -6.32 -15.19 16.98
N PRO A 356 -7.14 -14.36 17.65
CA PRO A 356 -6.66 -13.57 18.79
C PRO A 356 -5.78 -14.48 19.66
N LYS A 357 -4.59 -14.01 20.08
CA LYS A 357 -3.91 -14.73 21.18
C LYS A 357 -4.95 -14.85 22.29
N PRO A 358 -5.30 -16.07 22.74
CA PRO A 358 -6.26 -16.23 23.82
C PRO A 358 -5.78 -15.34 24.97
N ASP A 359 -6.72 -14.64 25.58
CA ASP A 359 -6.46 -13.86 26.77
C ASP A 359 -5.84 -14.81 27.81
N VAL A 360 -4.55 -14.66 28.08
CA VAL A 360 -3.80 -15.55 28.98
C VAL A 360 -4.34 -15.48 30.40
N ALA A 361 -5.19 -14.49 30.71
CA ALA A 361 -5.89 -14.36 31.98
C ALA A 361 -7.12 -15.28 32.11
N ARG A 362 -7.60 -15.90 31.02
CA ARG A 362 -8.75 -16.79 31.04
C ARG A 362 -8.38 -18.19 30.52
N PRO A 363 -8.80 -19.27 31.19
CA PRO A 363 -8.63 -20.61 30.65
C PRO A 363 -9.35 -20.71 29.30
N ASP A 364 -8.70 -21.36 28.33
CA ASP A 364 -9.31 -21.59 27.02
C ASP A 364 -10.44 -22.62 27.10
N ASP A 365 -11.27 -22.69 26.04
CA ASP A 365 -12.43 -23.57 26.00
C ASP A 365 -12.04 -25.05 26.19
N ARG A 366 -10.84 -25.43 25.73
CA ARG A 366 -10.28 -26.77 25.92
C ARG A 366 -10.00 -27.07 27.39
N THR A 367 -9.43 -26.10 28.11
CA THR A 367 -9.17 -26.19 29.55
C THR A 367 -10.47 -26.23 30.35
N LEU A 368 -11.46 -25.41 29.97
CA LEU A 368 -12.79 -25.43 30.58
C LEU A 368 -13.51 -26.77 30.35
N GLN A 369 -13.40 -27.33 29.14
CA GLN A 369 -13.99 -28.62 28.81
C GLN A 369 -13.31 -29.76 29.57
N ALA A 370 -11.98 -29.78 29.63
CA ALA A 370 -11.24 -30.76 30.42
C ALA A 370 -11.57 -30.68 31.92
N ALA A 371 -11.69 -29.47 32.48
CA ALA A 371 -12.12 -29.28 33.86
C ALA A 371 -13.57 -29.75 34.08
N THR A 372 -14.46 -29.51 33.12
CA THR A 372 -15.85 -29.98 33.17
C THR A 372 -15.94 -31.51 33.11
N GLU A 373 -15.12 -32.14 32.28
CA GLU A 373 -15.01 -33.60 32.19
C GLU A 373 -14.41 -34.19 33.46
N TRP A 374 -13.41 -33.53 34.05
CA TRP A 374 -12.80 -33.95 35.32
C TRP A 374 -13.79 -33.87 36.50
N LEU A 375 -14.60 -32.82 36.56
CA LEU A 375 -15.66 -32.68 37.56
C LEU A 375 -16.79 -33.71 37.38
N LYS A 376 -16.99 -34.24 36.17
CA LYS A 376 -18.00 -35.27 35.88
C LYS A 376 -17.54 -36.69 36.22
N SER A 377 -16.24 -36.91 36.38
CA SER A 377 -15.66 -38.23 36.70
C SER A 377 -14.61 -38.11 37.80
N PRO A 378 -14.99 -37.98 39.09
CA PRO A 378 -14.05 -37.78 40.20
C PRO A 378 -13.25 -39.03 40.60
N GLY A 379 -12.99 -39.97 39.68
CA GLY A 379 -12.42 -41.27 40.03
C GLY A 379 -11.87 -42.05 38.85
N ALA A 380 -10.61 -41.78 38.50
CA ALA A 380 -9.71 -42.74 37.88
C ALA A 380 -8.27 -42.33 38.21
N MET A 381 -7.93 -42.43 39.50
CA MET A 381 -6.61 -42.92 39.90
C MET A 381 -6.75 -44.41 40.18
#